data_AF-A0A0K0STX7-F1
#
_entry.id   AF-A0A0K0STX7-F1
#
_cell.length_a   1.000
_cell.length_b   1.000
_cell.length_c   1.000
_cell.angle_alpha   90.00
_cell.angle_beta   90.00
_cell.angle_gamma   90.00
#
_symmetry.space_group_name_H-M   'P 1'
#
loop_
_entity.id
_entity.type
_entity.pdbx_description
1 polymer ?
#
loop_
_entity_poly.entity_id
_entity_poly.type
_entity_poly.pdbx_seq_one_letter_code
_entity_poly.pdbx_strand_id
1 'polypeptide(L)'
;MFLTPSYSPNPIIVKGDLVQRRLRQLHDTLNEDVFKEASDAGFTARLEATPAHAPTAAGSLQWHETVFALRTQLALRKWRIVDTRNCPLIVSPDKNIMIAIMTGDKDTGMEFGDPRNQGAKGTVLSGAIQKNLELFSAKNKANKDGTQLWVLLYHVVGAEVRRELSIPNSFYRGKITGWSERILLGSMQFNSQPDVFPISPTDDLDFDVIRKKV
;
A
#
# COMPACT_ATOMS: atom_id res chain seq x y z
N MET A 1 -31.62 12.75 0.44
CA MET A 1 -31.49 12.82 1.91
C MET A 1 -30.08 12.39 2.27
N PHE A 2 -29.39 13.25 3.01
CA PHE A 2 -27.93 13.30 3.18
C PHE A 2 -27.38 12.23 4.12
N LEU A 3 -26.15 11.78 3.84
CA LEU A 3 -25.14 11.55 4.86
C LEU A 3 -23.84 12.18 4.37
N THR A 4 -23.57 13.39 4.85
CA THR A 4 -22.23 13.98 4.87
C THR A 4 -21.29 13.04 5.62
N PRO A 5 -20.03 12.83 5.17
CA PRO A 5 -19.08 12.05 5.95
C PRO A 5 -18.87 12.75 7.30
N SER A 6 -19.22 12.04 8.37
CA SER A 6 -19.03 12.51 9.73
C SER A 6 -17.55 12.61 10.02
N TYR A 7 -17.07 13.81 10.35
CA TYR A 7 -15.81 14.09 11.05
C TYR A 7 -14.62 13.17 10.67
N SER A 8 -13.83 13.57 9.69
CA SER A 8 -12.45 13.08 9.56
C SER A 8 -11.57 13.97 10.42
N PRO A 9 -11.09 13.53 11.60
CA PRO A 9 -10.02 14.27 12.26
C PRO A 9 -8.84 14.36 11.30
N ASN A 10 -8.15 15.50 11.28
CA ASN A 10 -6.89 15.63 10.55
C ASN A 10 -5.98 14.45 10.94
N PRO A 11 -5.39 13.72 9.99
CA PRO A 11 -4.54 12.59 10.30
C PRO A 11 -3.38 13.05 11.17
N ILE A 12 -2.99 12.22 12.14
CA ILE A 12 -1.70 12.40 12.82
C ILE A 12 -0.60 12.15 11.78
N ILE A 13 0.25 13.14 11.53
CA ILE A 13 1.38 13.02 10.60
C ILE A 13 2.66 12.78 11.39
N VAL A 14 3.35 11.68 11.11
CA VAL A 14 4.67 11.36 11.66
C VAL A 14 5.70 11.39 10.54
N LYS A 15 6.79 12.15 10.72
CA LYS A 15 7.84 12.37 9.71
C LYS A 15 9.20 12.65 10.36
N GLY A 16 10.27 12.54 9.56
CA GLY A 16 11.64 12.80 10.02
C GLY A 16 12.04 11.92 11.20
N ASP A 17 12.77 12.48 12.16
CA ASP A 17 13.33 11.75 13.31
C ASP A 17 12.29 11.05 14.21
N LEU A 18 11.01 11.35 14.05
CA LEU A 18 9.92 10.72 14.79
C LEU A 18 9.50 9.35 14.22
N VAL A 19 9.86 9.05 12.96
CA VAL A 19 9.42 7.85 12.24
C VAL A 19 9.89 6.58 12.96
N GLN A 20 11.20 6.40 13.14
CA GLN A 20 11.74 5.24 13.85
C GLN A 20 11.16 5.07 15.26
N ARG A 21 10.92 6.18 15.98
CA ARG A 21 10.29 6.13 17.30
C ARG A 21 8.85 5.60 17.21
N ARG A 22 8.07 6.08 16.25
CA ARG A 22 6.69 5.64 16.08
C ARG A 22 6.60 4.19 15.62
N LEU A 23 7.44 3.75 14.68
CA LEU A 23 7.49 2.35 14.25
C LEU A 23 7.75 1.41 15.43
N ARG A 24 8.68 1.74 16.34
CA ARG A 24 8.93 0.96 17.56
C ARG A 24 7.75 0.96 18.55
N GLN A 25 6.94 2.02 18.57
CA GLN A 25 5.71 2.06 19.37
C GLN A 25 4.60 1.20 18.76
N LEU A 26 4.62 0.96 17.45
CA LEU A 26 3.72 0.01 16.81
C LEU A 26 4.10 -1.42 17.17
N HIS A 27 5.37 -1.78 16.96
CA HIS A 27 5.92 -3.07 17.36
C HIS A 27 7.44 -2.95 17.49
N ASP A 28 8.03 -3.57 18.50
CA ASP A 28 9.47 -3.48 18.81
C ASP A 28 10.38 -3.96 17.66
N THR A 29 9.91 -4.92 16.88
CA THR A 29 10.63 -5.44 15.70
C THR A 29 10.54 -4.57 14.44
N LEU A 30 9.79 -3.47 14.44
CA LEU A 30 9.68 -2.57 13.27
C LEU A 30 10.75 -1.47 13.30
N ASN A 31 11.35 -1.24 12.14
CA ASN A 31 12.28 -0.15 11.88
C ASN A 31 12.17 0.32 10.42
N GLU A 32 12.78 1.46 10.11
CA GLU A 32 12.73 2.05 8.76
C GLU A 32 13.39 1.16 7.70
N ASP A 33 14.48 0.45 8.04
CA ASP A 33 15.23 -0.39 7.11
C ASP A 33 14.37 -1.50 6.48
N VAL A 34 13.46 -2.11 7.26
CA VAL A 34 12.54 -3.13 6.74
C VAL A 34 11.69 -2.60 5.58
N PHE A 35 11.22 -1.36 5.67
CA PHE A 35 10.43 -0.74 4.61
C PHE A 35 11.33 -0.22 3.48
N LYS A 36 12.54 0.24 3.81
CA LYS A 36 13.55 0.65 2.86
C LYS A 36 13.92 -0.49 1.91
N GLU A 37 14.35 -1.61 2.47
CA GLU A 37 14.78 -2.78 1.72
C GLU A 37 13.64 -3.39 0.89
N ALA A 38 12.41 -3.42 1.41
CA ALA A 38 11.25 -3.86 0.62
C ALA A 38 10.99 -2.96 -0.60
N SER A 39 11.24 -1.65 -0.46
CA SER A 39 11.06 -0.70 -1.55
C SER A 39 12.20 -0.76 -2.56
N ASP A 40 13.42 -0.98 -2.10
CA ASP A 40 14.60 -1.23 -2.95
C ASP A 40 14.38 -2.47 -3.82
N ALA A 41 13.98 -3.58 -3.22
CA ALA A 41 13.68 -4.82 -3.94
C ALA A 41 12.53 -4.61 -4.95
N GLY A 42 11.45 -3.97 -4.51
CA GLY A 42 10.32 -3.60 -5.37
C GLY A 42 10.73 -2.75 -6.56
N PHE A 43 11.46 -1.66 -6.34
CA PHE A 43 11.88 -0.77 -7.42
C PHE A 43 12.87 -1.46 -8.36
N THR A 44 13.79 -2.29 -7.85
CA THR A 44 14.69 -3.09 -8.68
C THR A 44 13.89 -4.01 -9.62
N ALA A 45 12.91 -4.74 -9.11
CA ALA A 45 12.04 -5.59 -9.94
C ALA A 45 11.21 -4.79 -10.96
N ARG A 46 10.89 -3.52 -10.67
CA ARG A 46 10.26 -2.63 -11.64
C ARG A 46 11.14 -2.40 -12.87
N LEU A 47 12.44 -2.22 -12.66
CA LEU A 47 13.43 -1.91 -13.70
C LEU A 47 13.67 -3.09 -14.64
N GLU A 48 13.40 -4.32 -14.19
CA GLU A 48 13.50 -5.53 -15.02
C GLU A 48 12.39 -5.62 -16.10
N ALA A 49 11.37 -4.76 -16.02
CA ALA A 49 10.31 -4.72 -17.02
C ALA A 49 10.84 -4.17 -18.35
N THR A 50 10.68 -4.96 -19.42
CA THR A 50 11.11 -4.62 -20.78
C THR A 50 9.92 -4.29 -21.68
N PRO A 51 10.13 -3.68 -22.87
CA PRO A 51 9.06 -3.42 -23.84
C PRO A 51 8.30 -4.68 -24.31
N ALA A 52 8.89 -5.87 -24.16
CA ALA A 52 8.25 -7.13 -24.54
C ALA A 52 7.20 -7.60 -23.51
N HIS A 53 7.19 -7.03 -22.32
CA HIS A 53 6.21 -7.36 -21.29
C HIS A 53 4.88 -6.62 -21.49
N ALA A 54 3.82 -7.12 -20.87
CA ALA A 54 2.54 -6.42 -20.81
C ALA A 54 2.70 -5.03 -20.15
N PRO A 55 1.90 -4.00 -20.52
CA PRO A 55 2.03 -2.65 -19.98
C PRO A 55 1.96 -2.53 -18.45
N THR A 56 1.29 -3.47 -17.79
CA THR A 56 1.15 -3.50 -16.32
C THR A 56 2.30 -4.22 -15.62
N ALA A 57 3.22 -4.86 -16.35
CA ALA A 57 4.24 -5.74 -15.79
C ALA A 57 5.16 -5.01 -14.81
N ALA A 58 5.65 -3.82 -15.13
CA ALA A 58 6.51 -3.03 -14.24
C ALA A 58 5.86 -2.82 -12.86
N GLY A 59 4.57 -2.44 -12.85
CA GLY A 59 3.82 -2.25 -11.60
C GLY A 59 3.59 -3.57 -10.85
N SER A 60 3.26 -4.64 -11.58
CA SER A 60 3.03 -5.98 -11.01
C SER A 60 4.30 -6.57 -10.40
N LEU A 61 5.43 -6.53 -11.11
CA LEU A 61 6.73 -7.01 -10.64
C LEU A 61 7.14 -6.27 -9.36
N GLN A 62 7.06 -4.94 -9.38
CA GLN A 62 7.34 -4.14 -8.19
C GLN A 62 6.46 -4.53 -7.00
N TRP A 63 5.15 -4.67 -7.22
CA TRP A 63 4.23 -5.03 -6.16
C TRP A 63 4.54 -6.42 -5.58
N HIS A 64 4.75 -7.42 -6.43
CA HIS A 64 5.09 -8.78 -6.01
C HIS A 64 6.39 -8.80 -5.20
N GLU A 65 7.43 -8.12 -5.67
CA GLU A 65 8.73 -8.13 -5.00
C GLU A 65 8.70 -7.33 -3.69
N THR A 66 7.97 -6.21 -3.64
CA THR A 66 7.76 -5.47 -2.38
C THR A 66 7.05 -6.33 -1.34
N VAL A 67 5.99 -7.05 -1.77
CA VAL A 67 5.25 -7.98 -0.90
C VAL A 67 6.15 -9.10 -0.41
N PHE A 68 6.92 -9.72 -1.30
CA PHE A 68 7.85 -10.80 -0.97
C PHE A 68 8.91 -10.33 0.02
N ALA A 69 9.65 -9.27 -0.29
CA ALA A 69 10.74 -8.76 0.53
C ALA A 69 10.27 -8.38 1.95
N LEU A 70 9.18 -7.61 2.06
CA LEU A 70 8.63 -7.22 3.35
C LEU A 70 8.21 -8.43 4.20
N ARG A 71 7.49 -9.37 3.59
CA ARG A 71 6.96 -10.55 4.30
C ARG A 71 8.08 -11.48 4.75
N THR A 72 9.07 -11.73 3.90
CA THR A 72 10.24 -12.54 4.22
C THR A 72 10.99 -11.96 5.43
N GLN A 73 11.25 -10.65 5.41
CA GLN A 73 11.93 -9.97 6.49
C GLN A 73 11.16 -9.97 7.82
N LEU A 74 9.85 -9.73 7.78
CA LEU A 74 9.03 -9.74 8.98
C LEU A 74 8.80 -11.18 9.49
N ALA A 75 8.77 -12.18 8.62
CA ALA A 75 8.69 -13.58 9.01
C ALA A 75 9.90 -14.04 9.84
N LEU A 76 11.11 -13.56 9.52
CA LEU A 76 12.30 -13.77 10.35
C LEU A 76 12.13 -13.20 11.77
N ARG A 77 11.32 -12.14 11.90
CA ARG A 77 10.94 -11.48 13.17
C ARG A 77 9.67 -12.08 13.78
N LYS A 78 9.31 -13.32 13.39
CA LYS A 78 8.16 -14.10 13.88
C LYS A 78 6.78 -13.56 13.48
N TRP A 79 6.70 -12.59 12.57
CA TRP A 79 5.42 -12.21 11.98
C TRP A 79 4.89 -13.34 11.10
N ARG A 80 3.57 -13.47 11.02
CA ARG A 80 2.92 -14.56 10.29
C ARG A 80 2.40 -14.08 8.94
N ILE A 81 2.87 -14.74 7.89
CA ILE A 81 2.35 -14.62 6.52
C ILE A 81 0.91 -15.14 6.50
N VAL A 82 -0.04 -14.30 6.08
CA VAL A 82 -1.45 -14.64 5.95
C VAL A 82 -1.95 -14.22 4.58
N ASP A 83 -2.52 -15.15 3.82
CA ASP A 83 -3.19 -14.86 2.56
C ASP A 83 -4.68 -15.14 2.73
N THR A 84 -5.49 -14.10 2.71
CA THR A 84 -6.96 -14.22 2.83
C THR A 84 -7.60 -13.73 1.55
N ARG A 85 -8.19 -14.64 0.75
CA ARG A 85 -8.91 -14.30 -0.49
C ARG A 85 -8.10 -13.36 -1.41
N ASN A 86 -6.84 -13.74 -1.68
CA ASN A 86 -5.86 -12.97 -2.48
C ASN A 86 -5.47 -11.60 -1.91
N CYS A 87 -5.63 -11.39 -0.61
CA CYS A 87 -5.07 -10.25 0.10
C CYS A 87 -3.80 -10.71 0.84
N PRO A 88 -2.59 -10.40 0.34
CA PRO A 88 -1.35 -10.73 1.02
C PRO A 88 -1.16 -9.83 2.24
N LEU A 89 -1.26 -10.43 3.42
CA LEU A 89 -1.12 -9.79 4.72
C LEU A 89 0.07 -10.38 5.47
N ILE A 90 0.60 -9.59 6.40
CA ILE A 90 1.62 -10.00 7.38
C ILE A 90 1.17 -9.51 8.76
N VAL A 91 1.07 -10.42 9.72
CA VAL A 91 0.46 -10.18 11.04
C VAL A 91 1.52 -10.28 12.13
N SER A 92 1.54 -9.33 13.06
CA SER A 92 2.48 -9.32 14.18
C SER A 92 2.29 -10.52 15.12
N PRO A 93 3.33 -10.96 15.84
CA PRO A 93 3.26 -12.07 16.81
C PRO A 93 2.16 -11.89 17.86
N ASP A 94 2.01 -10.67 18.37
CA ASP A 94 1.00 -10.29 19.37
C ASP A 94 -0.41 -10.11 18.78
N LYS A 95 -0.56 -10.21 17.45
CA LYS A 95 -1.79 -9.99 16.68
C LYS A 95 -2.40 -8.60 16.84
N ASN A 96 -1.64 -7.62 17.31
CA ASN A 96 -2.11 -6.23 17.41
C ASN A 96 -2.09 -5.51 16.07
N ILE A 97 -1.21 -5.91 15.14
CA ILE A 97 -1.01 -5.26 13.86
C ILE A 97 -1.07 -6.28 12.73
N MET A 98 -1.68 -5.87 11.61
CA MET A 98 -1.46 -6.49 10.32
C MET A 98 -1.11 -5.43 9.28
N ILE A 99 -0.23 -5.76 8.33
CA ILE A 99 0.18 -4.85 7.27
C ILE A 99 -0.30 -5.40 5.91
N ALA A 100 -0.91 -4.54 5.11
CA ALA A 100 -1.20 -4.76 3.70
C ALA A 100 -0.32 -3.83 2.84
N ILE A 101 0.03 -4.25 1.63
CA ILE A 101 0.88 -3.48 0.70
C ILE A 101 0.08 -3.10 -0.54
N MET A 102 0.11 -1.82 -0.91
CA MET A 102 -0.65 -1.29 -2.03
C MET A 102 0.10 -0.20 -2.78
N THR A 103 -0.10 -0.14 -4.09
CA THR A 103 0.25 1.05 -4.88
C THR A 103 -0.69 2.19 -4.50
N GLY A 104 -0.12 3.34 -4.19
CA GLY A 104 -0.82 4.59 -3.93
C GLY A 104 -0.82 5.53 -5.14
N ASP A 105 -1.52 6.64 -5.01
CA ASP A 105 -1.57 7.70 -6.01
C ASP A 105 -0.54 8.81 -5.75
N LYS A 106 -0.62 9.87 -6.56
CA LYS A 106 0.30 11.01 -6.55
C LYS A 106 0.40 11.74 -5.20
N ASP A 107 -0.52 11.53 -4.26
CA ASP A 107 -0.51 12.19 -2.96
C ASP A 107 0.21 11.34 -1.88
N THR A 108 0.60 10.12 -2.23
CA THR A 108 1.34 9.20 -1.34
C THR A 108 2.67 9.80 -0.91
N GLY A 109 2.94 9.77 0.40
CA GLY A 109 4.17 10.31 0.99
C GLY A 109 4.21 11.84 1.06
N MET A 110 3.19 12.55 0.59
CA MET A 110 3.10 14.02 0.67
C MET A 110 2.43 14.42 1.99
N GLU A 111 3.08 15.29 2.76
CA GLU A 111 2.57 15.75 4.06
C GLU A 111 1.15 16.32 3.98
N PHE A 112 0.89 17.15 2.96
CA PHE A 112 -0.40 17.80 2.76
C PHE A 112 -1.29 17.11 1.71
N GLY A 113 -0.96 15.87 1.32
CA GLY A 113 -1.74 15.09 0.34
C GLY A 113 -2.88 14.28 0.96
N ASP A 114 -3.82 13.81 0.13
CA ASP A 114 -4.90 12.87 0.50
C ASP A 114 -4.71 11.53 -0.26
N PRO A 115 -3.75 10.68 0.15
CA PRO A 115 -3.38 9.53 -0.64
C PRO A 115 -4.46 8.46 -0.69
N ARG A 116 -4.56 7.79 -1.84
CA ARG A 116 -5.50 6.69 -2.06
C ARG A 116 -4.80 5.50 -2.70
N ASN A 117 -5.34 4.30 -2.47
CA ASN A 117 -4.92 3.12 -3.22
C ASN A 117 -5.27 3.25 -4.71
N GLN A 118 -4.35 2.93 -5.62
CA GLN A 118 -4.53 3.10 -7.06
C GLN A 118 -5.46 2.05 -7.69
N GLY A 119 -5.38 0.78 -7.30
CA GLY A 119 -6.33 -0.25 -7.72
C GLY A 119 -7.56 -0.28 -6.82
N ALA A 120 -8.77 -0.46 -7.37
CA ALA A 120 -9.95 -0.71 -6.54
C ALA A 120 -9.77 -2.04 -5.78
N LYS A 121 -10.09 -2.06 -4.48
CA LYS A 121 -9.92 -3.25 -3.65
C LYS A 121 -11.25 -3.97 -3.45
N GLY A 122 -11.19 -5.30 -3.48
CA GLY A 122 -12.33 -6.18 -3.27
C GLY A 122 -12.81 -6.22 -1.81
N THR A 123 -13.88 -6.98 -1.58
CA THR A 123 -14.65 -7.03 -0.32
C THR A 123 -13.87 -7.41 0.94
N VAL A 124 -12.70 -8.06 0.79
CA VAL A 124 -11.84 -8.52 1.90
C VAL A 124 -11.26 -7.34 2.68
N LEU A 125 -10.68 -6.39 1.95
CA LEU A 125 -10.03 -5.24 2.55
C LEU A 125 -11.07 -4.30 3.16
N SER A 126 -12.26 -4.21 2.53
CA SER A 126 -13.40 -3.49 3.08
C SER A 126 -13.77 -3.96 4.49
N GLY A 127 -13.75 -5.28 4.73
CA GLY A 127 -14.07 -5.84 6.06
C GLY A 127 -13.00 -5.55 7.12
N ALA A 128 -11.71 -5.62 6.77
CA ALA A 128 -10.63 -5.30 7.69
C ALA A 128 -10.56 -3.79 7.98
N ILE A 129 -10.80 -2.95 6.97
CA ILE A 129 -10.92 -1.50 7.16
C ILE A 129 -12.16 -1.18 7.99
N GLN A 130 -13.29 -1.86 7.78
CA GLN A 130 -14.48 -1.70 8.61
C GLN A 130 -14.19 -2.02 10.09
N LYS A 131 -13.39 -3.06 10.36
CA LYS A 131 -12.94 -3.35 11.74
C LYS A 131 -12.06 -2.24 12.32
N ASN A 132 -11.19 -1.62 11.52
CA ASN A 132 -10.49 -0.41 11.96
C ASN A 132 -11.49 0.69 12.34
N LEU A 133 -12.52 0.94 11.52
CA LEU A 133 -13.55 1.95 11.82
C LEU A 133 -14.27 1.65 13.14
N GLU A 134 -14.59 0.38 13.41
CA GLU A 134 -15.21 -0.06 14.66
C GLU A 134 -14.32 0.19 15.87
N LEU A 135 -13.01 -0.07 15.75
CA LEU A 135 -11.99 0.22 16.78
C LEU A 135 -11.84 1.72 17.05
N PHE A 136 -12.01 2.57 16.04
CA PHE A 136 -11.92 4.03 16.17
C PHE A 136 -13.25 4.72 16.55
N SER A 137 -14.36 3.99 16.61
CA SER A 137 -15.66 4.56 16.93
C SER A 137 -15.81 4.90 18.42
N ALA A 138 -16.48 6.02 18.73
CA ALA A 138 -16.64 6.53 20.10
C ALA A 138 -17.34 5.57 21.07
N LYS A 139 -18.05 4.55 20.55
CA LYS A 139 -18.76 3.52 21.35
C LYS A 139 -17.83 2.46 21.95
N ASN A 140 -16.59 2.32 21.45
CA ASN A 140 -15.66 1.27 21.86
C ASN A 140 -14.41 1.79 22.60
N LYS A 141 -14.48 2.93 23.28
CA LYS A 141 -13.35 3.48 24.07
C LYS A 141 -12.76 2.51 25.12
N ALA A 142 -13.49 1.45 25.48
CA ALA A 142 -13.08 0.43 26.44
C ALA A 142 -12.42 -0.82 25.81
N ASN A 143 -12.56 -1.06 24.50
CA ASN A 143 -12.03 -2.26 23.85
C ASN A 143 -11.04 -1.87 22.75
N LYS A 144 -9.76 -1.75 23.13
CA LYS A 144 -8.64 -1.68 22.17
C LYS A 144 -8.27 -3.05 21.60
N ASP A 145 -9.03 -4.09 21.96
CA ASP A 145 -8.79 -5.48 21.61
C ASP A 145 -9.23 -5.74 20.16
N GLY A 146 -8.36 -5.39 19.22
CA GLY A 146 -8.52 -5.77 17.82
C GLY A 146 -7.27 -5.50 17.00
N THR A 147 -7.02 -6.39 16.02
CA THR A 147 -5.88 -6.25 15.12
C THR A 147 -6.08 -5.05 14.20
N GLN A 148 -5.21 -4.06 14.32
CA GLN A 148 -5.20 -2.88 13.46
C GLN A 148 -4.64 -3.23 12.08
N LEU A 149 -5.37 -2.89 11.02
CA LEU A 149 -4.86 -2.92 9.66
C LEU A 149 -4.08 -1.64 9.36
N TRP A 150 -2.79 -1.80 9.11
CA TRP A 150 -1.89 -0.79 8.57
C TRP A 150 -1.67 -1.04 7.08
N VAL A 151 -1.53 0.03 6.30
CA VAL A 151 -1.32 -0.04 4.85
C VAL A 151 0.01 0.61 4.50
N LEU A 152 0.93 -0.17 3.97
CA LEU A 152 2.12 0.34 3.29
C LEU A 152 1.70 0.79 1.89
N LEU A 153 1.67 2.10 1.68
CA LEU A 153 1.48 2.72 0.37
C LEU A 153 2.82 3.10 -0.22
N TYR A 154 2.97 2.90 -1.53
CA TYR A 154 4.09 3.44 -2.30
C TYR A 154 3.60 4.03 -3.63
N HIS A 155 4.30 5.05 -4.10
CA HIS A 155 4.05 5.69 -5.38
C HIS A 155 5.38 6.02 -6.07
N VAL A 156 5.46 5.73 -7.36
CA VAL A 156 6.67 5.94 -8.16
C VAL A 156 6.49 7.13 -9.08
N VAL A 157 7.45 8.07 -9.04
CA VAL A 157 7.54 9.20 -9.96
C VAL A 157 8.95 9.24 -10.54
N GLY A 158 9.12 8.79 -11.79
CA GLY A 158 10.45 8.62 -12.36
C GLY A 158 11.30 7.69 -11.48
N ALA A 159 12.44 8.18 -11.01
CA ALA A 159 13.34 7.47 -10.10
C ALA A 159 13.04 7.70 -8.61
N GLU A 160 11.97 8.41 -8.27
CA GLU A 160 11.56 8.61 -6.89
C GLU A 160 10.52 7.56 -6.47
N VAL A 161 10.73 6.95 -5.30
CA VAL A 161 9.72 6.12 -4.63
C VAL A 161 9.28 6.81 -3.34
N ARG A 162 8.05 7.34 -3.33
CA ARG A 162 7.41 7.96 -2.16
C ARG A 162 6.57 6.93 -1.43
N ARG A 163 6.62 6.93 -0.10
CA ARG A 163 6.05 5.84 0.70
C ARG A 163 5.52 6.32 2.04
N GLU A 164 4.51 5.62 2.53
CA GLU A 164 3.98 5.82 3.87
C GLU A 164 3.37 4.54 4.44
N LEU A 165 3.41 4.41 5.75
CA LEU A 165 2.67 3.40 6.50
C LEU A 165 1.53 4.09 7.23
N SER A 166 0.29 3.82 6.80
CA SER A 166 -0.87 4.61 7.20
C SER A 166 -2.03 3.71 7.65
N ILE A 167 -2.81 4.18 8.61
CA ILE A 167 -3.97 3.46 9.13
C ILE A 167 -5.27 4.07 8.59
N PRO A 168 -6.04 3.32 7.77
CA PRO A 168 -7.25 3.84 7.15
C PRO A 168 -8.36 4.05 8.18
N ASN A 169 -9.11 5.15 8.02
CA ASN A 169 -10.27 5.50 8.83
C ASN A 169 -11.52 5.85 8.01
N SER A 170 -11.47 5.66 6.70
CA SER A 170 -12.61 5.83 5.81
C SER A 170 -12.40 5.00 4.53
N PHE A 171 -13.48 4.39 4.03
CA PHE A 171 -13.43 3.57 2.82
C PHE A 171 -14.72 3.73 2.01
N TYR A 172 -14.58 4.05 0.74
CA TYR A 172 -15.69 4.27 -0.17
C TYR A 172 -15.39 3.70 -1.55
N ARG A 173 -16.32 2.90 -2.10
CA ARG A 173 -16.24 2.33 -3.47
C ARG A 173 -14.88 1.68 -3.80
N GLY A 174 -14.33 0.89 -2.89
CA GLY A 174 -13.07 0.18 -3.14
C GLY A 174 -11.81 1.03 -2.92
N LYS A 175 -11.95 2.27 -2.43
CA LYS A 175 -10.88 3.22 -2.16
C LYS A 175 -10.84 3.63 -0.71
N ILE A 176 -9.65 3.74 -0.16
CA ILE A 176 -9.42 4.43 1.11
C ILE A 176 -9.60 5.93 0.85
N THR A 177 -10.37 6.58 1.72
CA THR A 177 -10.77 8.00 1.60
C THR A 177 -10.47 8.80 2.85
N GLY A 178 -9.67 8.24 3.77
CA GLY A 178 -9.31 8.89 5.01
C GLY A 178 -8.36 8.05 5.86
N TRP A 179 -7.58 8.74 6.69
CA TRP A 179 -6.49 8.18 7.49
C TRP A 179 -6.57 8.69 8.93
N SER A 180 -6.41 7.79 9.91
CA SER A 180 -6.27 8.20 11.32
C SER A 180 -4.85 8.68 11.63
N GLU A 181 -3.86 8.03 11.03
CA GLU A 181 -2.45 8.35 11.18
C GLU A 181 -1.70 7.97 9.89
N ARG A 182 -0.70 8.77 9.55
CA ARG A 182 0.19 8.60 8.39
C ARG A 182 1.63 8.73 8.84
N ILE A 183 2.41 7.66 8.69
CA ILE A 183 3.85 7.64 8.97
C ILE A 183 4.57 7.77 7.64
N LEU A 184 5.10 8.95 7.34
CA LEU A 184 5.81 9.24 6.10
C LEU A 184 7.22 8.67 6.18
N LEU A 185 7.51 7.64 5.38
CA LEU A 185 8.76 6.85 5.45
C LEU A 185 9.91 7.46 4.62
N GLY A 186 9.78 8.74 4.26
CA GLY A 186 10.68 9.42 3.33
C GLY A 186 10.61 8.87 1.90
N SER A 187 11.08 9.69 0.95
CA SER A 187 11.24 9.25 -0.43
C SER A 187 12.63 8.64 -0.65
N MET A 188 12.71 7.71 -1.59
CA MET A 188 13.96 7.14 -2.06
C MET A 188 14.24 7.63 -3.46
N GLN A 189 15.47 8.06 -3.70
CA GLN A 189 15.95 8.44 -5.03
C GLN A 189 16.83 7.32 -5.57
N PHE A 190 16.56 6.90 -6.79
CA PHE A 190 17.33 5.89 -7.50
C PHE A 190 18.11 6.54 -8.65
N ASN A 191 19.22 5.91 -9.05
CA ASN A 191 20.03 6.41 -10.18
C ASN A 191 19.45 6.02 -11.55
N SER A 192 18.52 5.06 -11.56
CA SER A 192 17.87 4.56 -12.77
C SER A 192 16.40 4.92 -12.74
N GLN A 193 15.87 5.32 -13.90
CA GLN A 193 14.44 5.55 -14.08
C GLN A 193 13.79 4.33 -14.73
N PRO A 194 12.54 4.01 -14.39
CA PRO A 194 11.77 3.02 -15.13
C PRO A 194 11.56 3.53 -16.55
N ASP A 195 11.66 2.64 -17.52
CA ASP A 195 11.24 2.98 -18.87
C ASP A 195 9.76 3.38 -18.86
N VAL A 196 9.48 4.63 -19.27
CA VAL A 196 8.12 5.13 -19.42
C VAL A 196 7.67 4.80 -20.83
N PHE A 197 6.93 3.70 -20.96
CA PHE A 197 6.35 3.34 -22.25
C PHE A 197 5.05 4.14 -22.45
N PRO A 198 4.95 4.94 -23.54
CA PRO A 198 3.72 5.64 -23.84
C PRO A 198 2.60 4.63 -24.06
N ILE A 199 1.59 4.69 -23.21
CA ILE A 199 0.27 4.13 -23.50
C ILE A 199 -0.34 5.05 -24.54
N SER A 200 -0.17 4.73 -25.82
CA SER A 200 -1.11 5.24 -26.81
C SER A 200 -2.50 4.78 -26.37
N PRO A 201 -3.53 5.65 -26.39
CA PRO A 201 -4.90 5.19 -26.35
C PRO A 201 -4.99 4.03 -27.33
N THR A 202 -5.46 2.88 -26.88
CA THR A 202 -5.78 1.79 -27.80
C THR A 202 -6.83 2.35 -28.75
N ASP A 203 -6.42 2.79 -29.94
CA ASP A 203 -7.29 2.69 -31.10
C ASP A 203 -7.81 1.26 -31.07
N ASP A 204 -9.12 1.10 -31.12
CA ASP A 204 -9.75 -0.22 -31.18
C ASP A 204 -9.07 -0.99 -32.31
N LEU A 205 -8.17 -1.91 -31.95
CA LEU A 205 -7.48 -2.74 -32.90
C LEU A 205 -8.52 -3.69 -33.47
N ASP A 206 -9.12 -3.30 -34.58
CA ASP A 206 -9.91 -4.19 -35.43
C ASP A 206 -8.96 -5.24 -35.98
N PHE A 207 -8.82 -6.34 -35.24
CA PHE A 207 -8.17 -7.52 -35.76
C PHE A 207 -9.12 -8.17 -36.76
N ASP A 208 -8.81 -8.05 -38.04
CA ASP A 208 -9.43 -8.87 -39.07
C ASP A 208 -9.14 -10.34 -38.74
N VAL A 209 -10.15 -11.04 -38.21
CA VAL A 209 -10.08 -12.47 -37.96
C VAL A 209 -10.09 -13.18 -39.31
N ILE A 210 -8.90 -13.38 -39.88
CA ILE A 210 -8.73 -14.24 -41.05
C ILE A 210 -8.92 -15.68 -40.57
N ARG A 211 -10.15 -16.19 -40.70
CA ARG A 211 -10.41 -17.62 -40.55
C ARG A 211 -9.65 -18.34 -41.66
N LYS A 212 -8.67 -19.16 -41.26
CA LYS A 212 -8.00 -20.09 -42.17
C LYS A 212 -9.08 -21.05 -42.71
N LYS A 213 -9.33 -21.00 -44.01
CA LYS A 213 -10.03 -22.10 -44.67
C LYS A 213 -9.01 -23.24 -44.84
N VAL A 214 -9.42 -24.40 -44.31
CA VAL A 214 -8.82 -25.73 -44.41
C VAL A 214 -7.70 -26.02 -43.40
#